data_AF-A0AAC8PWB6-F1
#
_entry.id   AF-A0AAC8PWB6-F1
#
_cell.length_a   1.000
_cell.length_b   1.000
_cell.length_c   1.000
_cell.angle_alpha   90.00
_cell.angle_beta   90.00
_cell.angle_gamma   90.00
#
_symmetry.space_group_name_H-M   'P 1'
#
loop_
_entity.id
_entity.type
_entity.pdbx_description
1 polymer ?
#
loop_
_entity_poly.entity_id
_entity_poly.type
_entity_poly.pdbx_seq_one_letter_code
_entity_poly.pdbx_strand_id
1 'polypeptide(L)'
;MLDIQAIANYVQEYGVVDFGSEPDDDVLWFGGIDGRFILIALSDDEEIVMSVWDNKECGELIDEVEIDGVDELGIYLDKYALTNKTDTDTTMIDIYVKLIKEKLAENNISLNFEECNQAERLIIRHIEGELAKIVEFLR
;
A
#
# COMPACT_ATOMS: atom_id res chain seq x y z
N MET A 1 -15.45 12.23 7.83
CA MET A 1 -15.19 11.48 9.06
C MET A 1 -15.03 10.05 8.64
N LEU A 2 -13.85 9.47 8.85
CA LEU A 2 -13.71 8.03 8.72
C LEU A 2 -14.65 7.38 9.74
N ASP A 3 -15.23 6.25 9.37
CA ASP A 3 -15.90 5.38 10.33
C ASP A 3 -15.09 4.08 10.46
N ILE A 4 -15.30 3.38 11.57
CA ILE A 4 -14.56 2.15 11.89
C ILE A 4 -14.78 1.08 10.83
N GLN A 5 -15.93 1.06 10.17
CA GLN A 5 -16.19 0.11 9.08
C GLN A 5 -15.32 0.38 7.84
N ALA A 6 -15.14 1.64 7.47
CA ALA A 6 -14.25 2.06 6.39
C ALA A 6 -12.79 1.73 6.72
N ILE A 7 -12.38 1.91 7.98
CA ILE A 7 -11.05 1.54 8.46
C ILE A 7 -10.87 0.03 8.40
N ALA A 8 -11.84 -0.75 8.88
CA ALA A 8 -11.79 -2.21 8.86
C ALA A 8 -11.57 -2.73 7.44
N ASN A 9 -12.32 -2.19 6.46
CA ASN A 9 -12.15 -2.53 5.05
C ASN A 9 -10.75 -2.14 4.56
N TYR A 10 -10.29 -0.93 4.86
CA TYR A 10 -8.98 -0.45 4.42
C TYR A 10 -7.84 -1.29 4.98
N VAL A 11 -7.80 -1.58 6.28
CA VAL A 11 -6.72 -2.38 6.89
C VAL A 11 -6.72 -3.83 6.40
N GLN A 12 -7.89 -4.40 6.11
CA GLN A 12 -8.00 -5.72 5.48
C GLN A 12 -7.47 -5.72 4.05
N GLU A 13 -7.82 -4.72 3.23
CA GLU A 13 -7.24 -4.52 1.90
C GLU A 13 -5.73 -4.23 1.97
N TYR A 14 -5.29 -3.60 3.06
CA TYR A 14 -3.88 -3.39 3.38
C TYR A 14 -3.13 -4.68 3.68
N GLY A 15 -3.83 -5.79 3.94
CA GLY A 15 -3.22 -7.09 4.21
C GLY A 15 -2.63 -7.21 5.61
N VAL A 16 -3.20 -6.56 6.63
CA VAL A 16 -2.75 -6.74 8.02
C VAL A 16 -2.98 -8.19 8.50
N VAL A 17 -2.09 -8.68 9.37
CA VAL A 17 -2.13 -10.04 9.93
C VAL A 17 -2.79 -10.04 11.31
N ASP A 18 -3.34 -11.20 11.72
CA ASP A 18 -4.00 -11.37 13.02
C ASP A 18 -5.11 -10.34 13.27
N PHE A 19 -5.94 -10.07 12.27
CA PHE A 19 -7.02 -9.10 12.35
C PHE A 19 -8.23 -9.61 13.14
N GLY A 20 -8.77 -8.76 14.00
CA GLY A 20 -10.10 -8.92 14.59
C GLY A 20 -10.82 -7.59 14.78
N SER A 21 -12.13 -7.67 14.90
CA SER A 21 -13.01 -6.53 15.14
C SER A 21 -14.05 -6.92 16.17
N GLU A 22 -14.35 -6.01 17.09
CA GLU A 22 -15.49 -6.13 18.00
C GLU A 22 -16.59 -5.18 17.49
N PRO A 23 -17.56 -5.69 16.72
CA PRO A 23 -18.53 -4.86 16.00
C PRO A 23 -19.51 -4.11 16.92
N ASP A 24 -19.58 -4.48 18.20
CA ASP A 24 -20.42 -3.80 19.20
C ASP A 24 -19.69 -2.63 19.88
N ASP A 25 -18.36 -2.60 19.83
CA ASP A 25 -17.52 -1.64 20.58
C ASP A 25 -16.74 -0.68 19.66
N ASP A 26 -16.99 -0.70 18.34
CA ASP A 26 -16.29 0.15 17.37
C ASP A 26 -14.76 0.05 17.47
N VAL A 27 -14.28 -1.16 17.76
CA VAL A 27 -12.86 -1.46 18.01
C VAL A 27 -12.34 -2.47 17.00
N LEU A 28 -11.15 -2.18 16.48
CA LEU A 28 -10.38 -3.04 15.59
C LEU A 28 -9.02 -3.34 16.22
N TRP A 29 -8.51 -4.54 15.98
CA TRP A 29 -7.16 -4.91 16.38
C TRP A 29 -6.47 -5.77 15.35
N PHE A 30 -5.14 -5.69 15.32
CA PHE A 30 -4.31 -6.49 14.43
C PHE A 30 -2.86 -6.58 14.92
N GLY A 31 -2.12 -7.51 14.32
CA GLY A 31 -0.70 -7.72 14.62
C GLY A 31 0.17 -6.59 14.10
N GLY A 32 1.12 -6.17 14.92
CA GLY A 32 2.22 -5.27 14.56
C GLY A 32 3.54 -6.01 14.36
N ILE A 33 4.50 -5.34 13.72
CA ILE A 33 5.87 -5.83 13.58
C ILE A 33 6.51 -6.06 14.97
N ASP A 34 7.49 -6.95 15.04
CA ASP A 34 8.22 -7.28 16.28
C ASP A 34 7.32 -7.81 17.43
N GLY A 35 6.14 -8.33 17.11
CA GLY A 35 5.20 -8.87 18.10
C GLY A 35 4.32 -7.80 18.78
N ARG A 36 4.34 -6.57 18.28
CA ARG A 36 3.47 -5.47 18.72
C ARG A 36 2.00 -5.80 18.48
N PHE A 37 1.14 -5.09 19.19
CA PHE A 37 -0.30 -5.15 19.03
C PHE A 37 -0.84 -3.76 18.69
N ILE A 38 -1.71 -3.68 17.70
CA ILE A 38 -2.28 -2.41 17.25
C ILE A 38 -3.78 -2.45 17.51
N LEU A 39 -4.29 -1.38 18.10
CA LEU A 39 -5.70 -1.16 18.39
C LEU A 39 -6.14 0.11 17.67
N ILE A 40 -7.29 0.09 17.02
CA ILE A 40 -7.96 1.30 16.51
C ILE A 40 -9.35 1.35 17.13
N ALA A 41 -9.68 2.45 17.79
CA ALA A 41 -10.96 2.63 18.46
C ALA A 41 -11.44 4.08 18.33
N LEU A 42 -12.73 4.30 18.55
CA LEU A 42 -13.29 5.63 18.77
C LEU A 42 -12.99 6.08 20.20
N SER A 43 -12.39 7.25 20.36
CA SER A 43 -12.17 7.89 21.65
C SER A 43 -13.47 8.50 22.21
N ASP A 44 -13.42 8.93 23.47
CA ASP A 44 -14.54 9.62 24.14
C ASP A 44 -14.94 10.94 23.44
N ASP A 45 -14.03 11.55 22.66
CA ASP A 45 -14.23 12.79 21.93
C ASP A 45 -14.73 12.56 20.47
N GLU A 46 -15.16 11.32 20.15
CA GLU A 46 -15.59 10.89 18.81
C GLU A 46 -14.47 10.93 17.74
N GLU A 47 -13.21 10.96 18.17
CA GLU A 47 -12.03 10.90 17.30
C GLU A 47 -11.51 9.46 17.18
N ILE A 48 -11.06 9.06 15.98
CA ILE A 48 -10.48 7.74 15.77
C ILE A 48 -9.03 7.77 16.24
N VAL A 49 -8.67 6.88 17.15
CA VAL A 49 -7.32 6.77 17.69
C VAL A 49 -6.74 5.41 17.37
N MET A 50 -5.50 5.40 16.88
CA MET A 50 -4.67 4.20 16.75
C MET A 50 -3.63 4.17 17.87
N SER A 51 -3.63 3.11 18.67
CA SER A 51 -2.67 2.87 19.74
C SER A 51 -1.82 1.64 19.43
N VAL A 52 -0.51 1.77 19.63
CA VAL A 52 0.49 0.71 19.38
C VAL A 52 1.06 0.25 20.72
N TRP A 53 0.93 -1.05 20.99
CA TRP A 53 1.34 -1.68 22.24
C TRP A 53 2.50 -2.64 22.00
N ASP A 54 3.36 -2.79 23.00
CA ASP A 54 4.55 -3.66 22.95
C ASP A 54 4.21 -5.15 22.75
N ASN A 55 3.02 -5.58 23.18
CA ASN A 55 2.56 -6.96 23.12
C ASN A 55 1.02 -7.08 23.10
N LYS A 56 0.52 -8.30 22.83
CA LYS A 56 -0.93 -8.62 22.75
C LYS A 56 -1.69 -8.52 24.09
N GLU A 57 -0.98 -8.41 25.21
CA GLU A 57 -1.59 -8.20 26.53
C GLU A 57 -1.69 -6.70 26.88
N CYS A 58 -1.42 -5.81 25.91
CA CYS A 58 -1.42 -4.35 26.08
C CYS A 58 -0.51 -3.92 27.24
N GLY A 59 0.78 -4.31 27.18
CA GLY A 59 1.77 -3.97 28.21
C GLY A 59 2.10 -2.48 28.25
N GLU A 60 3.12 -2.06 27.51
CA GLU A 60 3.54 -0.66 27.40
C GLU A 60 3.01 -0.04 26.11
N LEU A 61 2.41 1.15 26.24
CA LEU A 61 1.99 1.97 25.10
C LEU A 61 3.23 2.57 24.43
N ILE A 62 3.47 2.19 23.18
CA ILE A 62 4.63 2.60 22.38
C ILE A 62 4.35 3.90 21.63
N ASP A 63 3.15 4.01 21.06
CA ASP A 63 2.73 5.16 20.27
C ASP A 63 1.21 5.28 20.28
N GLU A 64 0.71 6.49 20.12
CA GLU A 64 -0.71 6.77 20.02
C GLU A 64 -0.92 7.97 19.11
N VAL A 65 -1.86 7.85 18.18
CA VAL A 65 -2.13 8.88 17.18
C VAL A 65 -3.61 8.94 16.85
N GLU A 66 -4.12 10.16 16.73
CA GLU A 66 -5.41 10.44 16.10
C GLU A 66 -5.30 10.25 14.58
N ILE A 67 -6.29 9.63 13.95
CA ILE A 67 -6.31 9.33 12.52
C ILE A 67 -7.36 10.20 11.83
N ASP A 68 -6.90 11.20 11.08
CA ASP A 68 -7.77 12.11 10.34
C ASP A 68 -8.18 11.56 8.97
N GLY A 69 -7.41 10.59 8.44
CA GLY A 69 -7.47 10.19 7.04
C GLY A 69 -6.89 8.81 6.74
N VAL A 70 -7.34 8.22 5.63
CA VAL A 70 -6.81 6.95 5.11
C VAL A 70 -5.32 7.06 4.75
N ASP A 71 -4.91 8.20 4.21
CA ASP A 71 -3.51 8.44 3.82
C ASP A 71 -2.58 8.43 5.04
N GLU A 72 -3.02 9.04 6.14
CA GLU A 72 -2.30 9.04 7.41
C GLU A 72 -2.25 7.64 8.02
N LEU A 73 -3.39 6.94 8.04
CA LEU A 73 -3.47 5.55 8.46
C LEU A 73 -2.48 4.68 7.68
N GLY A 74 -2.38 4.83 6.36
CA GLY A 74 -1.43 4.10 5.52
C GLY A 74 0.04 4.26 5.97
N ILE A 75 0.47 5.49 6.29
CA ILE A 75 1.83 5.78 6.78
C ILE A 75 2.10 5.04 8.09
N TYR A 76 1.12 5.00 9.00
CA TYR A 76 1.25 4.30 10.26
C TYR A 76 1.22 2.77 10.12
N LEU A 77 0.41 2.25 9.20
CA LEU A 77 0.40 0.83 8.87
C LEU A 77 1.75 0.39 8.31
N ASP A 78 2.38 1.17 7.42
CA ASP A 78 3.74 0.89 6.93
C ASP A 78 4.78 0.86 8.07
N LYS A 79 4.59 1.72 9.07
CA LYS A 79 5.54 1.83 10.18
C LYS A 79 5.39 0.71 11.21
N TYR A 80 4.16 0.28 11.49
CA TYR A 80 3.88 -0.57 12.65
C TYR A 80 3.18 -1.88 12.33
N ALA A 81 2.38 -1.97 11.26
CA ALA A 81 1.55 -3.15 11.02
C ALA A 81 2.36 -4.32 10.47
N LEU A 82 2.09 -5.52 10.99
CA LEU A 82 2.55 -6.74 10.36
C LEU A 82 1.61 -7.04 9.20
N THR A 83 2.15 -7.07 7.98
CA THR A 83 1.34 -7.32 6.78
C THR A 83 1.76 -8.61 6.09
N ASN A 84 0.80 -9.21 5.38
CA ASN A 84 1.03 -10.30 4.42
C ASN A 84 1.27 -9.77 3.00
N LYS A 85 1.37 -8.45 2.83
CA LYS A 85 1.85 -7.84 1.60
C LYS A 85 3.24 -8.41 1.37
N THR A 86 3.36 -9.30 0.39
CA THR A 86 4.65 -9.50 -0.27
C THR A 86 5.06 -8.13 -0.77
N ASP A 87 6.11 -7.57 -0.18
CA ASP A 87 6.88 -6.49 -0.79
C ASP A 87 7.09 -6.90 -2.23
N THR A 88 6.28 -6.35 -3.12
CA THR A 88 6.43 -6.63 -4.53
C THR A 88 7.65 -5.82 -4.87
N ASP A 89 8.82 -6.45 -4.87
CA ASP A 89 10.09 -5.81 -5.17
C ASP A 89 10.03 -5.29 -6.62
N THR A 90 9.50 -4.08 -6.78
CA THR A 90 9.38 -3.41 -8.07
C THR A 90 10.71 -2.83 -8.52
N THR A 91 11.78 -2.95 -7.72
CA THR A 91 13.11 -2.43 -8.04
C THR A 91 13.56 -2.91 -9.42
N MET A 92 13.29 -4.18 -9.76
CA MET A 92 13.61 -4.72 -11.09
C MET A 92 12.75 -4.09 -12.19
N ILE A 93 11.45 -3.87 -11.95
CA ILE A 93 10.55 -3.19 -12.91
C ILE A 93 11.00 -1.74 -13.13
N ASP A 94 11.34 -1.02 -12.06
CA ASP A 94 11.82 0.35 -12.12
C ASP A 94 13.15 0.45 -12.87
N ILE A 95 14.05 -0.52 -12.68
CA ILE A 95 15.29 -0.67 -13.45
C ILE A 95 14.97 -0.90 -14.94
N TYR A 96 14.04 -1.78 -15.28
CA TYR A 96 13.65 -2.04 -16.68
C TYR A 96 13.02 -0.81 -17.34
N VAL A 97 12.12 -0.11 -16.64
CA VAL A 97 11.50 1.13 -17.15
C VAL A 97 12.56 2.20 -17.39
N LYS A 98 13.53 2.35 -16.48
CA LYS A 98 14.65 3.28 -16.64
C LYS A 98 15.51 2.92 -17.85
N LEU A 99 15.89 1.66 -18.02
CA LEU A 99 16.67 1.18 -19.16
C LEU A 99 15.96 1.40 -20.50
N ILE A 100 14.65 1.17 -20.55
CA ILE A 100 13.83 1.43 -21.74
C ILE A 100 13.84 2.93 -22.06
N LYS A 101 13.62 3.80 -21.07
CA LYS A 101 13.65 5.26 -21.25
C LYS A 101 15.02 5.77 -21.71
N GLU A 102 16.10 5.26 -21.12
CA GLU A 102 17.48 5.61 -21.52
C GLU A 102 17.75 5.18 -22.97
N LYS A 103 17.36 3.95 -23.35
CA LYS A 103 17.52 3.47 -24.73
C LYS A 103 16.69 4.25 -25.75
N LEU A 104 15.48 4.68 -25.38
CA LEU A 104 14.67 5.53 -26.25
C LEU A 104 15.30 6.92 -26.43
N ALA A 105 15.83 7.51 -25.35
CA ALA A 105 16.54 8.79 -25.39
C ALA A 105 17.84 8.73 -26.21
N GLU A 106 18.65 7.66 -26.07
CA GLU A 106 19.86 7.44 -26.88
C GLU A 106 19.59 7.41 -28.39
N ASN A 107 18.38 6.99 -28.79
CA ASN A 107 17.96 6.89 -30.19
C ASN A 107 17.14 8.12 -30.66
N ASN A 108 17.05 9.20 -29.87
CA ASN A 108 16.20 10.36 -30.13
C ASN A 108 14.72 10.03 -30.37
N ILE A 109 14.22 8.93 -29.78
CA ILE A 109 12.81 8.53 -29.87
C ILE A 109 12.05 9.24 -28.75
N SER A 110 11.35 10.32 -29.09
CA SER A 110 10.38 10.98 -28.21
C SER A 110 9.06 10.22 -28.27
N LEU A 111 8.62 9.63 -27.15
CA LEU A 111 7.31 8.98 -27.05
C LEU A 111 6.19 10.02 -26.90
N ASN A 112 5.98 10.84 -27.92
CA ASN A 112 4.83 11.73 -28.00
C ASN A 112 3.76 11.07 -28.89
N PHE A 113 2.79 10.39 -28.26
CA PHE A 113 1.78 9.57 -28.96
C PHE A 113 0.96 10.34 -30.01
N GLU A 114 0.82 11.66 -29.85
CA GLU A 114 0.11 12.52 -30.80
C GLU A 114 0.94 12.81 -32.06
N GLU A 115 2.27 12.81 -31.96
CA GLU A 115 3.22 13.13 -33.04
C GLU A 115 3.87 11.89 -33.69
N CYS A 116 3.74 10.70 -33.08
CA CYS A 116 4.31 9.46 -33.62
C CYS A 116 3.70 9.05 -34.96
N ASN A 117 4.55 8.65 -35.91
CA ASN A 117 4.10 8.06 -37.17
C ASN A 117 3.57 6.62 -36.97
N GLN A 118 2.93 6.06 -37.99
CA GLN A 118 2.27 4.76 -37.90
C GLN A 118 3.21 3.61 -37.52
N ALA A 119 4.47 3.65 -37.95
CA ALA A 119 5.46 2.63 -37.62
C ALA A 119 5.90 2.71 -36.16
N GLU A 120 6.12 3.92 -35.64
CA GLU A 120 6.47 4.16 -34.23
C GLU A 120 5.33 3.71 -33.29
N ARG A 121 4.09 4.02 -33.64
CA ARG A 121 2.91 3.56 -32.87
C ARG A 121 2.81 2.03 -32.81
N LEU A 122 3.18 1.33 -33.89
CA LEU A 122 3.20 -0.14 -33.93
C LEU A 122 4.30 -0.72 -33.03
N ILE A 123 5.47 -0.09 -33.00
CA ILE A 123 6.59 -0.50 -32.13
C ILE A 123 6.21 -0.32 -30.66
N ILE A 124 5.63 0.83 -30.30
CA ILE A 124 5.20 1.10 -28.92
C ILE A 124 4.14 0.11 -28.48
N ARG A 125 3.12 -0.13 -29.32
CA ARG A 125 2.06 -1.11 -29.02
C ARG A 125 2.59 -2.53 -28.87
N HIS A 126 3.66 -2.88 -29.60
CA HIS A 126 4.34 -4.16 -29.43
C HIS A 126 5.08 -4.25 -28.08
N ILE A 127 5.80 -3.19 -27.69
CA ILE A 127 6.47 -3.10 -26.38
C ILE A 127 5.46 -3.19 -25.23
N GLU A 128 4.34 -2.48 -25.31
CA GLU A 128 3.23 -2.57 -24.34
C GLU A 128 2.66 -3.99 -24.26
N GLY A 129 2.48 -4.65 -25.40
CA GLY A 129 1.98 -6.02 -25.47
C GLY A 129 2.91 -7.04 -24.81
N GLU A 130 4.23 -6.89 -24.98
CA GLU A 130 5.21 -7.76 -24.33
C GLU A 130 5.33 -7.46 -22.82
N LEU A 131 5.26 -6.18 -22.42
CA LEU A 131 5.20 -5.81 -21.00
C LEU A 131 3.96 -6.38 -20.31
N ALA A 132 2.80 -6.33 -20.96
CA ALA A 132 1.56 -6.90 -20.42
C ALA A 132 1.68 -8.41 -20.18
N LYS A 133 2.31 -9.16 -21.09
CA LYS A 133 2.58 -10.60 -20.93
C LYS A 133 3.52 -10.90 -19.77
N ILE A 134 4.56 -10.09 -19.59
CA ILE A 134 5.50 -10.24 -18.47
C ILE A 134 4.78 -9.99 -17.15
N VAL A 135 3.94 -8.95 -17.07
CA VAL A 135 3.12 -8.65 -15.88
C VAL A 135 2.12 -9.78 -15.59
N GLU A 136 1.50 -10.37 -16.62
CA GLU A 136 0.57 -11.49 -16.46
C GLU A 136 1.27 -12.78 -16.01
N PHE A 137 2.49 -13.04 -16.47
CA PHE A 137 3.29 -14.20 -16.05
C PHE A 137 3.78 -14.12 -14.60
N LEU A 138 3.96 -12.90 -14.08
CA LEU A 138 4.46 -12.64 -12.72
C LEU A 138 3.35 -12.52 -11.66
N ARG A 139 2.09 -12.55 -12.08
CA ARG A 139 0.90 -12.59 -11.19
C ARG A 139 0.41 -14.03 -11.05
#